data_AF-A0A3D4V4E4-F1
#
_entry.id   AF-A0A3D4V4E4-F1
#
_cell.length_a   1.000
_cell.length_b   1.000
_cell.length_c   1.000
_cell.angle_alpha   90.00
_cell.angle_beta   90.00
_cell.angle_gamma   90.00
#
_symmetry.space_group_name_H-M   'P 1'
#
loop_
_entity.id
_entity.type
_entity.pdbx_description
1 polymer ?
#
loop_
_entity_poly.entity_id
_entity_poly.type
_entity_poly.pdbx_seq_one_letter_code
_entity_poly.pdbx_strand_id
1 'polypeptide(L)'
;MTDIASNAPRATRKILIAGGGFRTKFIGYMAQLTGKSRPRICFLPTASADAPETSIGFFQACAPLNVEPFVQNVFIESLSQTQGWDEVLLSADAIVCSGGNTLNQQAIWKAQGIDVVLREAWDRGIVLGGASAGSLCWFEEGTTDSRPKALSIVKCLGFLKGSHSPHYDAEAGRRPLYHKLIGSGEMKPGYACDNDAGIYFEDNAVKRVVHTRADAKVYYVSVENGKVTEKVMQPEML
;
A
#
# COMPACT_ATOMS: atom_id res chain seq x y z
N MET A 1 24.70 -33.29 -7.00
CA MET A 1 23.28 -33.31 -6.59
C MET A 1 22.61 -32.17 -7.35
N THR A 2 21.84 -32.51 -8.36
CA THR A 2 21.10 -31.55 -9.19
C THR A 2 19.93 -31.00 -8.38
N ASP A 3 19.95 -29.69 -8.18
CA ASP A 3 18.86 -28.92 -7.57
C ASP A 3 17.61 -29.09 -8.43
N ILE A 4 16.64 -29.85 -7.93
CA ILE A 4 15.31 -29.91 -8.51
C ILE A 4 14.62 -28.61 -8.06
N ALA A 5 14.80 -27.55 -8.84
CA ALA A 5 14.00 -26.34 -8.70
C ALA A 5 12.52 -26.77 -8.69
N SER A 6 11.82 -26.47 -7.58
CA SER A 6 10.43 -26.85 -7.40
C SER A 6 9.60 -26.27 -8.53
N ASN A 7 9.04 -27.13 -9.38
CA ASN A 7 8.14 -26.78 -10.50
C ASN A 7 6.74 -26.33 -10.02
N ALA A 8 6.60 -25.91 -8.77
CA ALA A 8 5.35 -25.31 -8.29
C ALA A 8 5.18 -23.94 -8.97
N PRO A 9 4.01 -23.63 -9.55
CA PRO A 9 3.77 -22.31 -10.12
C PRO A 9 3.98 -21.25 -9.03
N ARG A 10 4.81 -20.25 -9.33
CA ARG A 10 5.07 -19.12 -8.42
C ARG A 10 3.74 -18.44 -8.09
N ALA A 11 3.50 -18.18 -6.82
CA ALA A 11 2.29 -17.48 -6.38
C ALA A 11 2.19 -16.10 -7.06
N THR A 12 0.99 -15.73 -7.46
CA THR A 12 0.74 -14.39 -8.00
C THR A 12 0.92 -13.35 -6.91
N ARG A 13 1.84 -12.42 -7.12
CA ARG A 13 2.16 -11.35 -6.18
C ARG A 13 1.15 -10.21 -6.34
N LYS A 14 0.46 -9.82 -5.27
CA LYS A 14 -0.71 -8.93 -5.33
C LYS A 14 -0.55 -7.71 -4.44
N ILE A 15 -0.84 -6.51 -4.96
CA ILE A 15 -0.92 -5.27 -4.16
C ILE A 15 -2.19 -4.50 -4.51
N LEU A 16 -2.96 -4.09 -3.51
CA LEU A 16 -4.12 -3.22 -3.65
C LEU A 16 -3.89 -1.90 -2.91
N ILE A 17 -3.86 -0.79 -3.65
CA ILE A 17 -3.65 0.54 -3.07
C ILE A 17 -4.90 1.40 -3.18
N ALA A 18 -5.02 2.41 -2.31
CA ALA A 18 -5.95 3.53 -2.48
C ALA A 18 -5.31 4.87 -2.10
N GLY A 19 -5.73 5.97 -2.74
CA GLY A 19 -5.21 7.31 -2.38
C GLY A 19 -5.58 7.71 -0.95
N GLY A 20 -6.73 7.26 -0.48
CA GLY A 20 -7.28 7.39 0.87
C GLY A 20 -8.49 6.48 1.03
N GLY A 21 -9.04 6.37 2.23
CA GLY A 21 -10.34 5.70 2.40
C GLY A 21 -10.31 4.17 2.28
N PHE A 22 -9.21 3.50 2.67
CA PHE A 22 -9.11 2.02 2.70
C PHE A 22 -9.98 1.40 3.81
N ARG A 23 -11.31 1.48 3.64
CA ARG A 23 -12.34 1.03 4.59
C ARG A 23 -13.02 -0.24 4.07
N THR A 24 -14.21 -0.54 4.60
CA THR A 24 -14.97 -1.77 4.36
C THR A 24 -15.00 -2.25 2.91
N LYS A 25 -15.26 -1.39 1.92
CA LYS A 25 -15.31 -1.80 0.51
C LYS A 25 -13.95 -2.26 -0.04
N PHE A 26 -12.88 -1.51 0.26
CA PHE A 26 -11.51 -1.89 -0.14
C PHE A 26 -11.03 -3.14 0.59
N ILE A 27 -11.32 -3.26 1.89
CA ILE A 27 -10.99 -4.47 2.67
C ILE A 27 -11.78 -5.68 2.16
N GLY A 28 -13.06 -5.50 1.83
CA GLY A 28 -13.88 -6.55 1.22
C GLY A 28 -13.34 -7.00 -0.13
N TYR A 29 -12.91 -6.06 -0.98
CA TYR A 29 -12.26 -6.39 -2.24
C TYR A 29 -10.91 -7.09 -2.03
N MET A 30 -10.09 -6.61 -1.09
CA MET A 30 -8.84 -7.29 -0.70
C MET A 30 -9.09 -8.73 -0.24
N ALA A 31 -10.14 -8.96 0.56
CA ALA A 31 -10.53 -10.29 1.00
C ALA A 31 -10.85 -11.21 -0.19
N GLN A 32 -11.59 -10.73 -1.18
CA GLN A 32 -11.87 -11.48 -2.42
C GLN A 32 -10.58 -11.86 -3.17
N LEU A 33 -9.60 -10.95 -3.24
CA LEU A 33 -8.32 -11.18 -3.92
C LEU A 33 -7.47 -12.30 -3.29
N THR A 34 -7.74 -12.64 -2.01
CA THR A 34 -7.09 -13.79 -1.34
C THR A 34 -7.57 -15.14 -1.89
N GLY A 35 -8.79 -15.19 -2.45
CA GLY A 35 -9.44 -16.43 -2.88
C GLY A 35 -9.94 -17.33 -1.74
N LYS A 36 -9.89 -16.87 -0.49
CA LYS A 36 -10.35 -17.61 0.69
C LYS A 36 -11.74 -17.16 1.14
N SER A 37 -12.50 -18.09 1.72
CA SER A 37 -13.85 -17.81 2.21
C SER A 37 -13.87 -16.87 3.42
N ARG A 38 -12.91 -17.03 4.33
CA ARG A 38 -12.71 -16.22 5.54
C ARG A 38 -11.23 -15.94 5.77
N PRO A 39 -10.63 -15.00 5.01
CA PRO A 39 -9.19 -14.73 5.10
C PRO A 39 -8.79 -14.06 6.41
N ARG A 40 -7.58 -14.37 6.86
CA ARG A 40 -6.90 -13.67 7.97
C ARG A 40 -6.28 -12.38 7.46
N ILE A 41 -6.72 -11.23 7.97
CA ILE A 41 -6.25 -9.92 7.51
C ILE A 41 -5.50 -9.24 8.65
N CYS A 42 -4.20 -9.08 8.47
CA CYS A 42 -3.34 -8.33 9.39
C CYS A 42 -3.45 -6.84 9.10
N PHE A 43 -3.63 -6.03 10.13
CA PHE A 43 -3.39 -4.59 10.07
C PHE A 43 -2.05 -4.26 10.70
N LEU A 44 -1.25 -3.44 10.01
CA LEU A 44 0.08 -3.01 10.41
C LEU A 44 0.06 -1.47 10.61
N PRO A 45 -0.14 -0.99 11.85
CA PRO A 45 -0.44 0.41 12.14
C PRO A 45 0.80 1.31 12.29
N THR A 46 1.96 0.88 11.77
CA THR A 46 3.25 1.53 12.05
C THR A 46 3.32 2.99 11.58
N ALA A 47 2.74 3.36 10.43
CA ALA A 47 2.74 4.76 9.98
C ALA A 47 1.97 5.70 10.91
N SER A 48 1.01 5.15 11.65
CA SER A 48 0.25 5.85 12.68
C SER A 48 0.85 5.69 14.07
N ALA A 49 2.10 5.24 14.19
CA ALA A 49 2.77 4.95 15.46
C ALA A 49 1.96 4.02 16.39
N ASP A 50 1.31 3.01 15.79
CA ASP A 50 0.44 2.06 16.47
C ASP A 50 -0.72 2.69 17.26
N ALA A 51 -1.17 3.88 16.84
CA ALA A 51 -2.30 4.58 17.46
C ALA A 51 -3.54 3.66 17.57
N PRO A 52 -4.05 3.40 18.79
CA PRO A 52 -5.17 2.48 19.01
C PRO A 52 -6.41 2.81 18.19
N GLU A 53 -6.67 4.09 17.92
CA GLU A 53 -7.82 4.58 17.17
C GLU A 53 -7.81 4.03 15.73
N THR A 54 -6.63 3.86 15.13
CA THR A 54 -6.50 3.31 13.78
C THR A 54 -6.82 1.82 13.74
N SER A 55 -6.36 1.07 14.76
CA SER A 55 -6.67 -0.35 14.95
C SER A 55 -8.17 -0.56 15.20
N ILE A 56 -8.79 0.27 16.04
CA ILE A 56 -10.24 0.25 16.28
C ILE A 56 -10.99 0.52 14.97
N GLY A 57 -10.58 1.53 14.21
CA GLY A 57 -11.18 1.85 12.90
C GLY A 57 -11.06 0.69 11.90
N PHE A 58 -9.93 -0.03 11.90
CA PHE A 58 -9.76 -1.25 11.10
C PHE A 58 -10.74 -2.35 11.50
N PHE A 59 -10.86 -2.66 12.80
CA PHE A 59 -11.82 -3.66 13.28
C PHE A 59 -13.27 -3.28 12.94
N GLN A 60 -13.64 -2.00 13.09
CA GLN A 60 -14.96 -1.50 12.69
C GLN A 60 -15.23 -1.68 11.19
N ALA A 61 -14.22 -1.41 10.35
CA ALA A 61 -14.34 -1.60 8.91
C ALA A 61 -14.47 -3.08 8.50
N CYS A 62 -13.89 -3.99 9.29
CA CYS A 62 -13.95 -5.43 9.10
C CYS A 62 -15.22 -6.08 9.67
N ALA A 63 -15.89 -5.46 10.65
CA ALA A 63 -17.06 -6.02 11.34
C ALA A 63 -18.19 -6.55 10.42
N PRO A 64 -18.54 -5.90 9.29
CA PRO A 64 -19.57 -6.41 8.38
C PRO A 64 -19.06 -7.46 7.37
N LEU A 65 -17.77 -7.82 7.40
CA LEU A 65 -17.13 -8.71 6.43
C LEU A 65 -16.88 -10.10 7.03
N ASN A 66 -16.92 -11.15 6.20
CA ASN A 66 -16.52 -12.50 6.61
C ASN A 66 -15.00 -12.65 6.59
N VAL A 67 -14.30 -12.02 7.53
CA VAL A 67 -12.84 -12.04 7.65
C VAL A 67 -12.42 -12.35 9.09
N GLU A 68 -11.15 -12.69 9.29
CA GLU A 68 -10.52 -12.80 10.60
C GLU A 68 -9.51 -11.65 10.74
N PRO A 69 -9.92 -10.48 11.26
CA PRO A 69 -9.03 -9.34 11.41
C PRO A 69 -8.12 -9.52 12.63
N PHE A 70 -6.86 -9.11 12.50
CA PHE A 70 -5.95 -8.98 13.64
C PHE A 70 -4.95 -7.84 13.42
N VAL A 71 -4.23 -7.44 14.46
CA VAL A 71 -3.29 -6.31 14.42
C VAL A 71 -1.91 -6.78 14.87
N GLN A 72 -0.87 -6.37 14.14
CA GLN A 72 0.52 -6.51 14.58
C GLN A 72 1.09 -5.11 14.87
N ASN A 73 1.24 -4.77 16.15
CA ASN A 73 1.96 -3.57 16.57
C ASN A 73 3.47 -3.76 16.40
N VAL A 74 4.21 -2.68 16.21
CA VAL A 74 5.67 -2.63 16.08
C VAL A 74 6.35 -1.91 17.25
N PHE A 75 5.64 -1.00 17.92
CA PHE A 75 6.08 -0.32 19.14
C PHE A 75 5.77 -1.19 20.36
N ILE A 76 6.59 -2.23 20.55
CA ILE A 76 6.28 -3.36 21.45
C ILE A 76 7.44 -3.64 22.42
N GLU A 77 7.21 -4.57 23.35
CA GLU A 77 8.23 -5.07 24.26
C GLU A 77 8.23 -6.61 24.27
N SER A 78 9.43 -7.20 24.34
CA SER A 78 9.63 -8.63 24.05
C SER A 78 9.09 -9.59 25.11
N LEU A 79 8.70 -9.12 26.30
CA LEU A 79 8.14 -9.96 27.36
C LEU A 79 6.66 -10.27 27.13
N SER A 80 5.94 -9.42 26.38
CA SER A 80 4.51 -9.61 26.04
C SER A 80 4.27 -10.01 24.59
N GLN A 81 5.27 -9.86 23.71
CA GLN A 81 5.20 -10.30 22.33
C GLN A 81 6.39 -11.19 21.97
N THR A 82 6.14 -12.51 21.99
CA THR A 82 7.16 -13.54 21.83
C THR A 82 7.27 -14.09 20.41
N GLN A 83 6.32 -13.76 19.53
CA GLN A 83 6.32 -14.22 18.14
C GLN A 83 7.20 -13.34 17.26
N GLY A 84 7.93 -13.95 16.32
CA GLY A 84 8.69 -13.24 15.31
C GLY A 84 7.80 -12.50 14.30
N TRP A 85 8.37 -11.49 13.62
CA TRP A 85 7.65 -10.76 12.56
C TRP A 85 7.21 -11.69 11.42
N ASP A 86 8.05 -12.65 11.06
CA ASP A 86 7.80 -13.68 10.05
C ASP A 86 6.66 -14.61 10.48
N GLU A 87 6.67 -15.08 11.72
CA GLU A 87 5.60 -15.93 12.26
C GLU A 87 4.22 -15.25 12.13
N VAL A 88 4.14 -13.97 12.48
CA VAL A 88 2.86 -13.26 12.46
C VAL A 88 2.47 -12.85 11.04
N LEU A 89 3.34 -12.13 10.32
CA LEU A 89 3.00 -11.56 9.02
C LEU A 89 2.81 -12.63 7.94
N LEU A 90 3.58 -13.72 7.97
CA LEU A 90 3.44 -14.82 7.00
C LEU A 90 2.28 -15.76 7.32
N SER A 91 1.64 -15.60 8.49
CA SER A 91 0.40 -16.32 8.82
C SER A 91 -0.86 -15.63 8.28
N ALA A 92 -0.73 -14.41 7.75
CA ALA A 92 -1.82 -13.64 7.15
C ALA A 92 -2.12 -14.09 5.72
N ASP A 93 -3.34 -13.81 5.26
CA ASP A 93 -3.76 -13.93 3.86
C ASP A 93 -3.71 -12.59 3.13
N ALA A 94 -3.87 -11.51 3.90
CA ALA A 94 -3.68 -10.15 3.45
C ALA A 94 -3.10 -9.27 4.56
N ILE A 95 -2.36 -8.23 4.18
CA ILE A 95 -1.76 -7.25 5.09
C ILE A 95 -2.17 -5.85 4.63
N VAL A 96 -2.83 -5.10 5.53
CA VAL A 96 -3.22 -3.71 5.36
C VAL A 96 -2.27 -2.83 6.17
N CYS A 97 -1.53 -1.95 5.51
CA CYS A 97 -0.67 -0.96 6.16
C CYS A 97 -1.44 0.36 6.36
N SER A 98 -1.28 0.97 7.53
CA SER A 98 -2.00 2.20 7.86
C SER A 98 -1.50 3.42 7.08
N GLY A 99 -2.32 4.48 7.08
CA GLY A 99 -1.87 5.83 6.73
C GLY A 99 -1.09 6.47 7.89
N GLY A 100 -0.43 7.60 7.60
CA GLY A 100 0.35 8.35 8.58
C GLY A 100 1.72 8.76 8.04
N ASN A 101 2.77 8.67 8.86
CA ASN A 101 4.10 9.10 8.47
C ASN A 101 4.87 7.98 7.73
N THR A 102 4.97 8.11 6.41
CA THR A 102 5.67 7.13 5.55
C THR A 102 7.16 7.05 5.88
N LEU A 103 7.82 8.19 6.13
CA LEU A 103 9.26 8.20 6.41
C LEU A 103 9.60 7.38 7.65
N ASN A 104 8.86 7.60 8.75
CA ASN A 104 9.06 6.90 10.00
C ASN A 104 8.72 5.42 9.86
N GLN A 105 7.61 5.08 9.20
CA GLN A 105 7.26 3.70 8.90
C GLN A 105 8.40 2.96 8.18
N GLN A 106 8.94 3.55 7.11
CA GLN A 106 10.04 2.93 6.35
C GLN A 106 11.31 2.76 7.18
N ALA A 107 11.66 3.76 8.00
CA ALA A 107 12.84 3.69 8.86
C ALA A 107 12.70 2.59 9.92
N ILE A 108 11.54 2.50 10.56
CA ILE A 108 11.25 1.47 11.57
C ILE A 108 11.27 0.08 10.94
N TRP A 109 10.58 -0.12 9.81
CA TRP A 109 10.52 -1.44 9.18
C TRP A 109 11.91 -1.94 8.76
N LYS A 110 12.76 -1.07 8.21
CA LYS A 110 14.14 -1.44 7.87
C LYS A 110 14.96 -1.79 9.10
N ALA A 111 14.84 -1.03 10.19
CA ALA A 111 15.56 -1.31 11.43
C ALA A 111 15.11 -2.64 12.08
N GLN A 112 13.85 -3.01 11.91
CA GLN A 112 13.24 -4.22 12.48
C GLN A 112 13.31 -5.44 11.54
N GLY A 113 13.76 -5.28 10.29
CA GLY A 113 13.74 -6.35 9.28
C GLY A 113 12.34 -6.71 8.75
N ILE A 114 11.33 -5.89 9.04
CA ILE A 114 9.94 -6.10 8.59
C ILE A 114 9.83 -5.95 7.07
N ASP A 115 10.65 -5.10 6.46
CA ASP A 115 10.70 -4.92 5.00
C ASP A 115 11.05 -6.22 4.27
N VAL A 116 11.95 -7.03 4.83
CA VAL A 116 12.32 -8.35 4.31
C VAL A 116 11.16 -9.33 4.42
N VAL A 117 10.47 -9.35 5.57
CA VAL A 117 9.30 -10.23 5.77
C VAL A 117 8.14 -9.84 4.87
N LEU A 118 7.88 -8.54 4.68
CA LEU A 118 6.87 -8.05 3.74
C LEU A 118 7.22 -8.41 2.29
N ARG A 119 8.51 -8.47 1.95
CA ARG A 119 8.94 -8.97 0.65
C ARG A 119 8.54 -10.43 0.49
N GLU A 120 8.92 -11.24 1.45
CA GLU A 120 8.58 -12.66 1.45
C GLU A 120 7.07 -12.91 1.39
N ALA A 121 6.27 -12.15 2.16
CA ALA A 121 4.81 -12.22 2.13
C ALA A 121 4.26 -12.04 0.72
N TRP A 122 4.74 -11.02 0.00
CA TRP A 122 4.32 -10.78 -1.39
C TRP A 122 4.73 -11.92 -2.32
N ASP A 123 5.96 -12.44 -2.18
CA ASP A 123 6.46 -13.53 -3.03
C ASP A 123 5.69 -14.84 -2.81
N ARG A 124 5.09 -15.02 -1.62
CA ARG A 124 4.15 -16.10 -1.29
C ARG A 124 2.71 -15.84 -1.74
N GLY A 125 2.42 -14.67 -2.31
CA GLY A 125 1.10 -14.29 -2.82
C GLY A 125 0.13 -13.75 -1.77
N ILE A 126 0.62 -13.40 -0.57
CA ILE A 126 -0.17 -12.64 0.42
C ILE A 126 -0.51 -11.29 -0.20
N VAL A 127 -1.79 -10.89 -0.07
CA VAL A 127 -2.26 -9.62 -0.66
C VAL A 127 -1.79 -8.46 0.21
N LEU A 128 -0.91 -7.61 -0.32
CA LEU A 128 -0.48 -6.39 0.38
C LEU A 128 -1.38 -5.22 0.00
N GLY A 129 -1.50 -4.22 0.88
CA GLY A 129 -2.22 -3.01 0.52
C GLY A 129 -2.34 -1.99 1.63
N GLY A 130 -3.10 -0.95 1.35
CA GLY A 130 -3.31 0.17 2.27
C GLY A 130 -3.62 1.46 1.52
N ALA A 131 -3.79 2.54 2.29
CA ALA A 131 -3.98 3.87 1.76
C ALA A 131 -2.99 4.87 2.35
N SER A 132 -2.81 6.00 1.66
CA SER A 132 -1.92 7.07 2.09
C SER A 132 -0.47 6.56 2.23
N ALA A 133 0.15 6.61 3.41
CA ALA A 133 1.44 5.97 3.65
C ALA A 133 1.45 4.47 3.28
N GLY A 134 0.36 3.77 3.56
CA GLY A 134 0.16 2.35 3.23
C GLY A 134 -0.12 2.07 1.76
N SER A 135 -0.39 3.08 0.92
CA SER A 135 -0.36 2.91 -0.55
C SER A 135 1.00 3.26 -1.13
N LEU A 136 1.61 4.32 -0.61
CA LEU A 136 2.89 4.87 -1.07
C LEU A 136 4.06 3.92 -0.80
N CYS A 137 4.08 3.24 0.34
CA CYS A 137 5.23 2.44 0.79
C CYS A 137 5.65 1.31 -0.17
N TRP A 138 4.77 0.87 -1.07
CA TRP A 138 5.05 -0.23 -2.01
C TRP A 138 5.87 0.21 -3.21
N PHE A 139 5.87 1.49 -3.56
CA PHE A 139 6.54 2.01 -4.76
C PHE A 139 8.04 2.20 -4.55
N GLU A 140 8.79 2.56 -5.60
CA GLU A 140 10.19 2.95 -5.46
C GLU A 140 10.31 4.31 -4.75
N GLU A 141 9.37 5.22 -5.02
CA GLU A 141 9.35 6.55 -4.44
C GLU A 141 7.97 7.23 -4.49
N GLY A 142 7.84 8.39 -3.88
CA GLY A 142 6.69 9.26 -4.09
C GLY A 142 6.68 10.49 -3.20
N THR A 143 5.58 11.24 -3.27
CA THR A 143 5.42 12.49 -2.53
C THR A 143 4.95 12.23 -1.10
N THR A 144 5.55 12.92 -0.15
CA THR A 144 5.23 12.76 1.27
C THR A 144 5.23 14.09 2.01
N ASP A 145 4.37 14.16 3.02
CA ASP A 145 4.24 15.20 4.04
C ASP A 145 4.95 14.84 5.35
N SER A 146 5.75 13.76 5.35
CA SER A 146 6.40 13.24 6.55
C SER A 146 7.46 14.15 7.18
N ARG A 147 7.71 15.34 6.62
CA ARG A 147 8.64 16.34 7.13
C ARG A 147 7.94 17.68 7.30
N PRO A 148 8.29 18.46 8.33
CA PRO A 148 7.69 19.77 8.52
C PRO A 148 7.99 20.71 7.34
N LYS A 149 7.17 21.75 7.21
CA LYS A 149 7.27 22.88 6.25
C LYS A 149 6.91 22.58 4.79
N ALA A 150 7.23 21.42 4.24
CA ALA A 150 7.01 21.16 2.82
C ALA A 150 6.82 19.68 2.50
N LEU A 151 6.01 19.44 1.46
CA LEU A 151 5.98 18.15 0.78
C LEU A 151 7.38 17.86 0.20
N SER A 152 7.80 16.60 0.28
CA SER A 152 9.12 16.13 -0.14
C SER A 152 9.04 14.75 -0.81
N ILE A 153 10.19 14.24 -1.26
CA ILE A 153 10.32 12.88 -1.82
C ILE A 153 10.69 11.91 -0.70
N VAL A 154 10.14 10.70 -0.75
CA VAL A 154 10.59 9.55 0.05
C VAL A 154 10.88 8.37 -0.85
N LYS A 155 11.98 7.65 -0.57
CA LYS A 155 12.27 6.35 -1.16
C LYS A 155 11.57 5.27 -0.33
N CYS A 156 10.91 4.35 -1.01
CA CYS A 156 10.04 3.34 -0.40
C CYS A 156 10.60 1.92 -0.63
N LEU A 157 9.77 0.89 -0.48
CA LEU A 157 10.22 -0.51 -0.53
C LEU A 157 10.61 -0.99 -1.95
N GLY A 158 10.11 -0.33 -3.00
CA GLY A 158 10.43 -0.66 -4.38
C GLY A 158 9.83 -1.97 -4.90
N PHE A 159 8.71 -2.41 -4.34
CA PHE A 159 7.99 -3.59 -4.83
C PHE A 159 7.31 -3.28 -6.18
N LEU A 160 6.69 -2.10 -6.26
CA LEU A 160 6.14 -1.51 -7.48
C LEU A 160 7.11 -0.47 -8.06
N LYS A 161 7.32 -0.52 -9.37
CA LYS A 161 8.15 0.42 -10.11
C LYS A 161 7.46 1.77 -10.27
N GLY A 162 8.28 2.80 -10.40
CA GLY A 162 7.81 4.17 -10.58
C GLY A 162 7.46 4.83 -9.25
N SER A 163 6.60 5.85 -9.33
CA SER A 163 6.23 6.66 -8.16
C SER A 163 4.74 6.62 -7.84
N HIS A 164 4.38 7.11 -6.65
CA HIS A 164 2.99 7.29 -6.25
C HIS A 164 2.71 8.63 -5.56
N SER A 165 1.51 9.17 -5.78
CA SER A 165 0.96 10.27 -5.00
C SER A 165 -0.45 9.93 -4.49
N PRO A 166 -0.64 9.70 -3.18
CA PRO A 166 -1.97 9.58 -2.58
C PRO A 166 -2.66 10.94 -2.44
N HIS A 167 -3.91 10.96 -1.95
CA HIS A 167 -4.69 12.17 -1.64
C HIS A 167 -4.71 13.23 -2.74
N TYR A 168 -4.76 12.80 -3.99
CA TYR A 168 -4.48 13.66 -5.14
C TYR A 168 -5.54 14.75 -5.37
N ASP A 169 -6.76 14.54 -4.85
CA ASP A 169 -7.90 15.47 -4.85
C ASP A 169 -7.97 16.38 -3.61
N ALA A 170 -7.31 16.02 -2.51
CA ALA A 170 -7.54 16.67 -1.21
C ALA A 170 -6.43 17.62 -0.77
N GLU A 171 -5.18 17.37 -1.20
CA GLU A 171 -4.03 18.17 -0.77
C GLU A 171 -3.51 19.01 -1.94
N ALA A 172 -3.90 20.30 -1.96
CA ALA A 172 -3.64 21.22 -3.06
C ALA A 172 -2.17 21.29 -3.53
N GLY A 173 -1.22 21.04 -2.63
CA GLY A 173 0.22 21.01 -2.95
C GLY A 173 0.70 19.75 -3.66
N ARG A 174 0.01 18.61 -3.54
CA ARG A 174 0.50 17.31 -4.04
C ARG A 174 0.53 17.25 -5.55
N ARG A 175 -0.58 17.61 -6.21
CA ARG A 175 -0.70 17.53 -7.67
C ARG A 175 0.29 18.42 -8.42
N PRO A 176 0.43 19.72 -8.10
CA PRO A 176 1.45 20.57 -8.71
C PRO A 176 2.88 20.09 -8.44
N LEU A 177 3.18 19.64 -7.22
CA LEU A 177 4.50 19.11 -6.89
C LEU A 177 4.81 17.84 -7.69
N TYR A 178 3.87 16.91 -7.77
CA TYR A 178 4.05 15.66 -8.49
C TYR A 178 4.32 15.89 -9.97
N HIS A 179 3.57 16.82 -10.59
CA HIS A 179 3.84 17.26 -11.97
C HIS A 179 5.24 17.86 -12.10
N LYS A 180 5.62 18.79 -11.20
CA LYS A 180 6.94 19.43 -11.23
C LYS A 180 8.06 18.39 -11.17
N LEU A 181 8.01 17.47 -10.23
CA LEU A 181 9.07 16.47 -9.99
C LEU A 181 9.20 15.47 -11.14
N ILE A 182 8.07 15.04 -11.72
CA ILE A 182 8.10 14.16 -12.91
C ILE A 182 8.63 14.93 -14.13
N GLY A 183 8.21 16.19 -14.31
CA GLY A 183 8.65 17.03 -15.40
C GLY A 183 10.13 17.39 -15.37
N SER A 184 10.69 17.58 -14.17
CA SER A 184 12.13 17.84 -13.98
C SER A 184 12.99 16.58 -14.03
N GLY A 185 12.39 15.39 -13.95
CA GLY A 185 13.10 14.11 -13.86
C GLY A 185 13.62 13.79 -12.45
N GLU A 186 13.30 14.60 -11.45
CA GLU A 186 13.62 14.33 -10.04
C GLU A 186 12.81 13.15 -9.46
N MET A 187 11.70 12.78 -10.12
CA MET A 187 10.85 11.65 -9.78
C MET A 187 10.43 10.88 -11.03
N LYS A 188 10.36 9.55 -10.91
CA LYS A 188 9.88 8.66 -11.98
C LYS A 188 8.41 8.91 -12.32
N PRO A 189 7.97 8.66 -13.56
CA PRO A 189 6.55 8.51 -13.89
C PRO A 189 5.84 7.53 -12.95
N GLY A 190 4.55 7.71 -12.74
CA GLY A 190 3.84 6.92 -11.75
C GLY A 190 2.35 7.18 -11.66
N TYR A 191 1.77 6.69 -10.58
CA TYR A 191 0.32 6.66 -10.38
C TYR A 191 -0.12 7.64 -9.30
N ALA A 192 -1.16 8.39 -9.56
CA ALA A 192 -1.80 9.22 -8.54
C ALA A 192 -3.24 8.75 -8.30
N CYS A 193 -3.66 8.77 -7.04
CA CYS A 193 -5.01 8.36 -6.66
C CYS A 193 -5.67 9.42 -5.79
N ASP A 194 -6.90 9.77 -6.16
CA ASP A 194 -7.79 10.50 -5.28
C ASP A 194 -8.11 9.65 -4.03
N ASN A 195 -8.64 10.29 -3.00
CA ASN A 195 -9.32 9.56 -1.94
C ASN A 195 -10.43 8.68 -2.53
N ASP A 196 -10.63 7.48 -1.98
CA ASP A 196 -11.66 6.55 -2.41
C ASP A 196 -11.46 5.96 -3.83
N ALA A 197 -10.30 6.20 -4.46
CA ALA A 197 -9.85 5.56 -5.70
C ALA A 197 -8.56 4.76 -5.48
N GLY A 198 -8.38 3.70 -6.25
CA GLY A 198 -7.31 2.73 -6.02
C GLY A 198 -6.97 1.86 -7.21
N ILE A 199 -5.89 1.09 -7.06
CA ILE A 199 -5.33 0.24 -8.11
C ILE A 199 -4.99 -1.12 -7.54
N TYR A 200 -5.41 -2.17 -8.23
CA TYR A 200 -4.97 -3.53 -8.00
C TYR A 200 -3.88 -3.90 -9.00
N PHE A 201 -2.73 -4.34 -8.48
CA PHE A 201 -1.60 -4.83 -9.22
C PHE A 201 -1.43 -6.34 -9.04
N GLU A 202 -1.07 -7.01 -10.13
CA GLU A 202 -0.37 -8.30 -10.08
C GLU A 202 1.05 -8.08 -10.59
N ASP A 203 2.03 -8.50 -9.79
CA ASP A 203 3.43 -8.10 -9.95
C ASP A 203 3.55 -6.58 -10.06
N ASN A 204 3.87 -6.06 -11.24
CA ASN A 204 3.96 -4.62 -11.53
C ASN A 204 2.94 -4.17 -12.58
N ALA A 205 2.07 -5.07 -13.02
CA ALA A 205 1.04 -4.77 -14.00
C ALA A 205 -0.23 -4.29 -13.31
N VAL A 206 -0.77 -3.16 -13.77
CA VAL A 206 -2.11 -2.73 -13.37
C VAL A 206 -3.11 -3.76 -13.90
N LYS A 207 -3.84 -4.38 -12.99
CA LYS A 207 -4.88 -5.36 -13.33
C LYS A 207 -6.26 -4.78 -13.30
N ARG A 208 -6.57 -3.98 -12.28
CA ARG A 208 -7.83 -3.26 -12.18
C ARG A 208 -7.62 -1.90 -11.54
N VAL A 209 -8.44 -0.95 -11.96
CA VAL A 209 -8.55 0.38 -11.36
C VAL A 209 -9.94 0.46 -10.75
N VAL A 210 -10.05 0.93 -9.52
CA VAL A 210 -11.27 0.79 -8.73
C VAL A 210 -11.58 2.06 -7.94
N HIS A 211 -12.84 2.28 -7.60
CA HIS A 211 -13.26 3.38 -6.75
C HIS A 211 -14.49 3.01 -5.91
N THR A 212 -14.65 3.67 -4.77
CA THR A 212 -15.82 3.52 -3.88
C THR A 212 -16.71 4.76 -3.89
N ARG A 213 -16.25 5.84 -4.53
CA ARG A 213 -16.93 7.14 -4.70
C ARG A 213 -16.92 7.52 -6.18
N ALA A 214 -18.08 7.85 -6.75
CA ALA A 214 -18.28 7.92 -8.21
C ALA A 214 -17.36 8.90 -8.95
N ASP A 215 -16.94 9.99 -8.31
CA ASP A 215 -16.11 11.05 -8.89
C ASP A 215 -14.61 10.89 -8.60
N ALA A 216 -14.22 9.92 -7.75
CA ALA A 216 -12.82 9.65 -7.42
C ALA A 216 -12.10 9.00 -8.60
N LYS A 217 -10.90 9.51 -8.91
CA LYS A 217 -10.13 9.12 -10.10
C LYS A 217 -8.77 8.56 -9.76
N VAL A 218 -8.25 7.80 -10.72
CA VAL A 218 -6.87 7.37 -10.78
C VAL A 218 -6.22 7.98 -12.01
N TYR A 219 -4.96 8.34 -11.89
CA TYR A 219 -4.18 8.96 -12.95
C TYR A 219 -2.85 8.24 -13.14
N TYR A 220 -2.38 8.19 -14.37
CA TYR A 220 -0.99 7.94 -14.68
C TYR A 220 -0.32 9.24 -15.13
N VAL A 221 0.76 9.62 -14.46
CA VAL A 221 1.51 10.87 -14.72
C VAL A 221 2.86 10.51 -15.31
N SER A 222 3.16 11.09 -16.47
CA SER A 222 4.37 10.82 -17.26
C SER A 222 4.86 12.07 -17.98
N VAL A 223 5.97 11.95 -18.70
CA VAL A 223 6.44 12.99 -19.64
C VAL A 223 6.25 12.47 -21.07
N GLU A 224 5.52 13.23 -21.88
CA GLU A 224 5.29 12.96 -23.30
C GLU A 224 5.73 14.18 -24.10
N ASN A 225 6.64 14.01 -25.06
CA ASN A 225 7.20 15.10 -25.87
C ASN A 225 7.75 16.27 -25.03
N GLY A 226 8.44 15.96 -23.93
CA GLY A 226 9.02 16.96 -23.02
C GLY A 226 8.01 17.71 -22.16
N LYS A 227 6.73 17.31 -22.14
CA LYS A 227 5.68 17.91 -21.31
C LYS A 227 5.07 16.89 -20.36
N VAL A 228 4.83 17.31 -19.12
CA VAL A 228 4.12 16.49 -18.15
C VAL A 228 2.69 16.27 -18.64
N THR A 229 2.30 15.01 -18.70
CA THR A 229 0.96 14.57 -19.09
C THR A 229 0.37 13.75 -17.96
N GLU A 230 -0.92 13.95 -17.71
CA GLU A 230 -1.70 13.18 -16.75
C GLU A 230 -2.86 12.52 -17.51
N LYS A 231 -2.93 11.19 -17.45
CA LYS A 231 -3.97 10.39 -18.11
C LYS A 231 -4.88 9.76 -17.06
N VAL A 232 -6.17 10.07 -17.11
CA VAL A 232 -7.17 9.41 -16.26
C VAL A 232 -7.27 7.94 -16.64
N MET A 233 -7.15 7.07 -15.64
CA MET A 233 -7.41 5.64 -15.76
C MET A 233 -8.83 5.37 -15.27
N GLN A 234 -9.67 4.74 -16.10
CA GLN A 234 -11.08 4.56 -15.79
C GLN A 234 -11.28 3.56 -14.65
N PRO A 235 -11.84 3.97 -13.50
CA PRO A 235 -12.05 3.08 -12.37
C PRO A 235 -13.40 2.35 -12.48
N GLU A 236 -13.45 1.14 -11.93
CA GLU A 236 -14.67 0.34 -11.75
C GLU A 236 -15.19 0.47 -10.32
N MET A 237 -16.50 0.62 -10.14
CA MET A 237 -17.10 0.72 -8.81
C MET A 237 -16.95 -0.58 -8.01
N LEU A 238 -16.58 -0.46 -6.74
CA LEU A 238 -16.62 -1.53 -5.73
C LEU A 238 -17.90 -1.54 -4.92
#